data_AF-A0A560H8Z8-F1
#
_entry.id   AF-A0A560H8Z8-F1
#
_cell.length_a   1.000
_cell.length_b   1.000
_cell.length_c   1.000
_cell.angle_alpha   90.00
_cell.angle_beta   90.00
_cell.angle_gamma   90.00
#
_symmetry.space_group_name_H-M   'P 1'
#
loop_
_entity.id
_entity.type
_entity.pdbx_description
1 polymer ?
#
loop_
_entity_poly.entity_id
_entity_poly.type
_entity_poly.pdbx_seq_one_letter_code
_entity_poly.pdbx_strand_id
1 'polypeptide(L)' 'MMMVHHEPRLTDMLEDPVVRLMMERDGVYRDDVLKLMRSVAQKTTKPAVKAAPAKVPAADAVLGHA' A
#
# COMPACT_ATOMS: atom_id res chain seq x y z
N MET A 1 1.75 -29.31 -12.71
CA MET A 1 2.77 -28.27 -12.47
C MET A 1 2.05 -27.08 -11.86
N MET A 2 2.17 -26.84 -10.55
CA MET A 2 1.54 -25.67 -9.92
C MET A 2 2.36 -24.43 -10.34
N MET A 3 1.77 -23.57 -11.19
CA MET A 3 2.35 -22.27 -11.51
C MET A 3 2.25 -21.40 -10.26
N VAL A 4 3.39 -21.14 -9.61
CA VAL A 4 3.48 -20.15 -8.55
C VAL A 4 3.33 -18.79 -9.24
N HIS A 5 2.14 -18.20 -9.18
CA HIS A 5 1.92 -16.84 -9.65
C HIS A 5 2.55 -15.88 -8.65
N HIS A 6 3.83 -15.58 -8.86
CA HIS A 6 4.47 -14.51 -8.10
C HIS A 6 3.88 -13.18 -8.58
N GLU A 7 3.35 -12.38 -7.64
CA GLU A 7 2.98 -11.01 -7.96
C GLU A 7 4.22 -10.25 -8.43
N PRO A 8 4.21 -9.67 -9.64
CA PRO A 8 5.36 -8.94 -10.16
C PRO A 8 5.59 -7.70 -9.31
N ARG A 9 6.85 -7.40 -9.03
CA ARG A 9 7.17 -6.12 -8.40
C ARG A 9 6.94 -5.00 -9.41
N LEU A 10 6.71 -3.80 -8.89
CA LEU A 10 6.61 -2.62 -9.74
C LEU A 10 7.85 -2.43 -10.62
N THR A 11 9.05 -2.74 -10.12
CA THR A 11 10.28 -2.72 -10.94
C THR A 11 10.19 -3.64 -12.14
N ASP A 12 9.67 -4.85 -11.95
CA ASP A 12 9.55 -5.85 -13.01
C ASP A 12 8.53 -5.37 -14.06
N MET A 13 7.42 -4.76 -13.61
CA MET A 13 6.42 -4.17 -14.50
C MET A 13 6.96 -2.98 -15.30
N LEU A 14 7.78 -2.12 -14.70
CA LEU A 14 8.35 -0.95 -15.40
C LEU A 14 9.42 -1.33 -16.43
N GLU A 15 9.95 -2.54 -16.34
CA GLU A 15 10.90 -3.10 -17.32
C GLU A 15 10.20 -3.88 -18.43
N ASP A 16 8.92 -4.21 -18.26
CA ASP A 16 8.11 -4.90 -19.26
C ASP A 16 7.99 -4.06 -20.56
N PRO A 17 8.26 -4.65 -21.74
CA PRO A 17 8.21 -3.92 -23.01
C PRO A 17 6.84 -3.32 -23.35
N VAL A 18 5.74 -4.00 -23.00
CA VAL A 18 4.38 -3.52 -23.29
C VAL A 18 4.06 -2.33 -22.38
N VAL A 19 4.43 -2.43 -21.11
CA VAL A 19 4.27 -1.32 -20.16
C VAL A 19 5.11 -0.12 -20.59
N ARG A 20 6.36 -0.33 -21.00
CA ARG A 20 7.22 0.74 -21.52
C ARG A 20 6.62 1.43 -22.75
N LEU A 21 6.07 0.67 -23.69
CA LEU A 21 5.41 1.24 -24.86
C LEU A 21 4.21 2.12 -24.48
N MET A 22 3.40 1.67 -23.53
CA MET A 22 2.25 2.46 -23.04
C MET A 22 2.71 3.72 -22.29
N MET A 23 3.76 3.60 -21.49
CA MET A 23 4.37 4.73 -20.79
C MET A 23 4.88 5.79 -21.77
N GLU A 24 5.59 5.39 -22.83
CA GLU A 24 6.06 6.31 -23.87
C GLU A 24 4.90 7.00 -24.59
N ARG A 25 3.84 6.26 -24.92
CA ARG A 25 2.60 6.81 -25.52
C ARG A 25 1.97 7.88 -24.63
N ASP A 26 1.95 7.63 -23.33
CA ASP A 26 1.26 8.49 -22.35
C ASP A 26 2.18 9.57 -21.76
N GLY A 27 3.45 9.65 -22.19
CA GLY A 27 4.44 10.61 -21.69
C GLY A 27 4.85 10.37 -20.24
N VAL A 28 4.75 9.13 -19.76
CA VAL A 28 5.11 8.72 -18.40
C VAL A 28 6.54 8.19 -18.39
N TYR A 29 7.39 8.74 -17.53
CA TYR A 29 8.79 8.29 -17.43
C TYR A 29 9.04 7.49 -16.14
N ARG A 30 9.91 6.49 -16.23
CA ARG A 30 10.27 5.61 -15.11
C ARG A 30 10.73 6.38 -13.87
N ASP A 31 11.57 7.39 -14.07
CA ASP A 31 12.14 8.17 -12.97
C ASP A 31 11.08 8.98 -12.22
N ASP A 32 10.06 9.48 -12.93
CA ASP A 32 8.93 10.20 -12.34
C ASP A 32 8.08 9.27 -11.48
N VAL A 33 7.81 8.05 -11.96
CA VAL A 33 7.10 7.01 -11.20
C VAL A 33 7.86 6.65 -9.93
N LEU A 34 9.17 6.42 -10.01
CA LEU A 34 10.00 6.08 -8.85
C LEU A 34 10.08 7.24 -7.85
N LYS A 35 10.17 8.48 -8.34
CA LYS A 35 10.17 9.69 -7.51
C LYS A 35 8.83 9.86 -6.80
N LEU A 36 7.72 9.62 -7.48
CA LEU A 36 6.38 9.65 -6.91
C LEU A 36 6.23 8.60 -5.79
N MET A 37 6.66 7.36 -6.04
CA MET A 37 6.63 6.29 -5.04
C MET A 37 7.39 6.65 -3.77
N ARG A 38 8.61 7.21 -3.91
CA ARG A 38 9.39 7.70 -2.76
C ARG A 38 8.66 8.83 -2.03
N SER A 39 8.07 9.77 -2.74
CA SER A 39 7.32 10.88 -2.14
C SER A 39 6.11 10.38 -1.33
N VAL A 40 5.36 9.42 -1.86
CA VAL A 40 4.20 8.83 -1.18
C VAL A 40 4.65 8.07 0.06
N ALA A 41 5.69 7.23 -0.05
CA ALA A 41 6.23 6.49 1.09
C ALA A 41 6.68 7.42 2.24
N GLN A 42 7.32 8.54 1.92
CA GLN A 42 7.74 9.53 2.92
C GLN A 42 6.55 10.23 3.60
N LYS A 43 5.45 10.44 2.87
CA LYS A 43 4.22 11.04 3.43
C LYS A 43 3.50 10.09 4.37
N THR A 44 3.49 8.78 4.08
CA THR A 44 2.84 7.77 4.92
C THR A 44 3.65 7.42 6.16
N THR A 45 4.96 7.65 6.18
CA THR A 45 5.83 7.45 7.35
C THR A 45 5.83 8.62 8.35
N LYS A 46 5.15 9.73 8.04
CA LYS A 46 4.93 10.80 9.03
C LYS A 46 3.91 10.26 10.04
N PRO A 47 4.25 10.09 11.34
CA PRO A 47 3.38 9.44 12.29
C PRO A 47 2.05 10.19 12.35
N ALA A 48 0.96 9.45 12.13
CA ALA A 48 -0.37 9.90 12.43
C ALA A 48 -0.36 10.50 13.84
N VAL A 49 -0.76 11.76 13.93
CA VAL A 49 -1.00 12.46 15.19
C VAL A 49 -1.87 11.56 16.06
N LYS A 50 -1.29 11.06 17.16
CA LYS A 50 -1.95 10.56 18.38
C LYS A 50 -3.13 9.61 18.10
N ALA A 51 -2.82 8.31 18.00
CA ALA A 51 -3.82 7.27 18.23
C ALA A 51 -4.40 7.46 19.64
N ALA A 52 -5.55 8.12 19.75
CA ALA A 52 -6.37 8.08 20.93
C ALA A 52 -6.85 6.63 21.11
N PRO A 53 -6.70 6.01 22.29
CA PRO A 53 -7.22 4.67 22.50
C PRO A 53 -8.73 4.71 22.37
N ALA A 54 -9.26 3.96 21.40
CA ALA A 54 -10.67 3.69 21.26
C ALA A 54 -11.15 3.01 22.56
N LYS A 55 -11.70 3.80 23.48
CA LYS A 55 -12.43 3.28 24.62
C LYS A 55 -13.73 2.71 24.08
N VAL A 56 -13.73 1.42 23.78
CA VAL A 56 -14.96 0.67 23.48
C VAL A 56 -15.78 0.65 24.79
N PRO A 57 -17.01 1.18 24.83
CA PRO A 57 -17.88 0.98 25.97
C PRO A 57 -18.49 -0.43 25.84
N ALA A 58 -17.93 -1.39 26.56
CA ALA A 58 -18.59 -2.67 26.78
C ALA A 58 -19.72 -2.44 27.78
N ALA A 59 -20.94 -2.36 27.26
CA ALA A 59 -22.16 -2.45 28.05
C ALA A 59 -22.35 -3.87 28.59
N ASP A 60 -22.74 -3.93 29.86
CA ASP A 60 -23.58 -4.92 30.52
C ASP A 60 -23.43 -6.42 30.19
N ALA A 61 -22.91 -7.16 31.17
CA ALA A 61 -23.38 -8.51 31.46
C ALA A 61 -23.36 -8.74 32.98
N VAL A 62 -24.45 -8.33 33.63
CA VAL A 62 -24.85 -8.82 34.97
C VAL A 62 -25.03 -10.33 34.90
N LEU A 63 -24.24 -11.09 35.66
CA LEU A 63 -24.59 -12.42 36.16
C LEU A 63 -23.93 -12.60 37.53
N GLY A 64 -24.77 -12.66 38.57
CA GLY A 64 -24.38 -12.99 39.94
C GLY A 64 -24.03 -14.47 40.12
N HIS A 65 -24.08 -14.91 41.40
CA HIS A 65 -23.62 -16.17 42.01
C HIS A 65 -22.16 -16.08 42.48
N ALA A 66 -21.79 -16.26 43.75
CA ALA A 66 -22.50 -16.77 44.93
C ALA A 66 -21.91 -16.15 46.20
#